data_AF-A0A2V9P7R9-F1
#
_entry.id   AF-A0A2V9P7R9-F1
#
_cell.length_a   1.000
_cell.length_b   1.000
_cell.length_c   1.000
_cell.angle_alpha   90.00
_cell.angle_beta   90.00
_cell.angle_gamma   90.00
#
_symmetry.space_group_name_H-M   'P 1'
#
loop_
_entity.id
_entity.type
_entity.pdbx_description
1 polymer ?
#
loop_
_entity_poly.entity_id
_entity_poly.type
_entity_poly.pdbx_seq_one_letter_code
_entity_poly.pdbx_strand_id
1 'polypeptide(L)'
;MKISSNGDGAATFQPTILAAIANAPTYGGGMKIAPRAKLDDGNLDLCTVRAMDAFKLFCLFPTVYFGRHLGFEEVKYEQSPRIKVETEHPFDVYADGELVCQTPVEFSVSQNALKVIVPA
;
A
#
# COMPACT_ATOMS: atom_id res chain seq x y z
N MET A 1 -4.16 -5.52 11.51
CA MET A 1 -3.86 -4.11 11.24
C MET A 1 -5.16 -3.33 11.26
N LYS A 2 -5.14 -2.13 11.81
CA LYS A 2 -6.21 -1.13 11.69
C LYS A 2 -5.67 -0.01 10.81
N ILE A 3 -6.30 0.20 9.66
CA ILE A 3 -5.84 1.15 8.65
C ILE A 3 -6.97 2.14 8.38
N SER A 4 -6.68 3.43 8.47
CA SER A 4 -7.64 4.49 8.19
C SER A 4 -7.10 5.43 7.12
N SER A 5 -7.91 5.70 6.11
CA SER A 5 -7.67 6.63 5.01
C SER A 5 -8.83 7.65 4.95
N ASN A 6 -8.57 8.86 4.44
CA ASN A 6 -9.59 9.90 4.18
C ASN A 6 -10.57 10.27 5.32
N GLY A 7 -10.18 10.10 6.59
CA GLY A 7 -11.06 10.46 7.71
C GLY A 7 -12.28 9.57 7.88
N ASP A 8 -12.34 8.42 7.18
CA ASP A 8 -13.40 7.45 7.37
C ASP A 8 -13.38 6.89 8.80
N GLY A 9 -14.56 6.94 9.43
CA GLY A 9 -14.77 6.59 10.83
C GLY A 9 -14.40 5.14 11.17
N ALA A 10 -13.97 4.95 12.43
CA ALA A 10 -13.73 3.69 13.13
C ALA A 10 -13.23 2.51 12.27
N ALA A 11 -12.04 2.63 11.70
CA ALA A 11 -11.30 1.47 11.21
C ALA A 11 -11.17 0.41 12.33
N THR A 12 -11.47 -0.85 12.01
CA THR A 12 -11.33 -1.97 12.95
C THR A 12 -10.03 -2.73 12.70
N PHE A 13 -9.54 -3.42 13.73
CA PHE A 13 -8.41 -4.34 13.55
C PHE A 13 -8.85 -5.55 12.74
N GLN A 14 -8.13 -5.81 11.65
CA GLN A 14 -8.36 -6.98 10.80
C GLN A 14 -7.06 -7.77 10.58
N PRO A 15 -7.13 -9.11 10.52
CA PRO A 15 -6.01 -9.93 10.07
C PRO A 15 -5.55 -9.52 8.66
N THR A 16 -4.29 -9.13 8.51
CA THR A 16 -3.72 -8.57 7.28
C THR A 16 -2.34 -9.16 7.06
N ILE A 17 -2.07 -9.67 5.85
CA ILE A 17 -0.77 -10.20 5.45
C ILE A 17 0.16 -9.06 5.02
N LEU A 18 -0.39 -8.09 4.28
CA LEU A 18 0.38 -7.00 3.70
C LEU A 18 -0.46 -5.72 3.66
N ALA A 19 0.16 -4.59 4.01
CA ALA A 19 -0.31 -3.26 3.68
C ALA A 19 0.82 -2.53 2.95
N ALA A 20 0.70 -2.41 1.63
CA ALA A 20 1.66 -1.71 0.79
C ALA A 20 1.13 -0.31 0.46
N ILE A 21 1.89 0.71 0.85
CA ILE A 21 1.59 2.11 0.60
C ILE A 21 2.60 2.59 -0.44
N ALA A 22 2.11 2.99 -1.62
CA ALA A 22 2.95 3.28 -2.76
C ALA A 22 2.67 4.66 -3.35
N ASN A 23 3.73 5.36 -3.75
CA ASN A 23 3.66 6.59 -4.54
C ASN A 23 3.77 6.31 -6.05
N ALA A 24 4.38 5.18 -6.43
CA ALA A 24 4.64 4.80 -7.82
C ALA A 24 3.96 3.46 -8.17
N PRO A 25 3.70 3.17 -9.46
CA PRO A 25 2.94 1.99 -9.84
C PRO A 25 3.57 0.63 -9.51
N THR A 26 4.90 0.60 -9.45
CA THR A 26 5.66 -0.64 -9.34
C THR A 26 6.68 -0.58 -8.21
N TYR A 27 6.86 -1.68 -7.49
CA TYR A 27 8.03 -1.89 -6.61
C TYR A 27 8.61 -3.30 -6.81
N GLY A 28 9.84 -3.53 -6.34
CA GLY A 28 10.42 -4.87 -6.20
C GLY A 28 10.51 -5.68 -7.50
N GLY A 29 11.18 -5.17 -8.53
CA GLY A 29 11.40 -5.92 -9.77
C GLY A 29 10.21 -5.93 -10.74
N GLY A 30 9.40 -4.87 -10.75
CA GLY A 30 8.31 -4.70 -11.70
C GLY A 30 6.95 -5.23 -11.22
N MET A 31 6.81 -5.59 -9.95
CA MET A 31 5.50 -5.90 -9.37
C MET A 31 4.63 -4.65 -9.41
N LYS A 32 3.51 -4.71 -10.14
CA LYS A 32 2.54 -3.62 -10.24
C LYS A 32 1.63 -3.64 -9.02
N ILE A 33 2.15 -3.40 -7.81
CA ILE A 33 1.32 -3.41 -6.60
C ILE A 33 0.21 -2.36 -6.68
N ALA A 34 0.54 -1.20 -7.25
CA ALA A 34 -0.29 -0.02 -7.28
C ALA A 34 -0.48 0.44 -8.72
N PRO A 35 -1.08 -0.39 -9.59
CA PRO A 35 -1.10 -0.14 -11.03
C PRO A 35 -1.85 1.15 -11.41
N ARG A 36 -2.58 1.77 -10.47
CA ARG A 36 -3.33 3.01 -10.65
C ARG A 36 -2.61 4.24 -10.08
N ALA A 37 -1.47 4.07 -9.42
CA ALA A 37 -0.72 5.17 -8.80
C ALA A 37 -0.24 6.18 -9.82
N LYS A 38 -0.27 7.45 -9.43
CA LYS A 38 0.24 8.57 -10.21
C LYS A 38 1.12 9.43 -9.32
N LEU A 39 2.28 9.80 -9.83
CA LEU A 39 3.30 10.53 -9.05
C LEU A 39 2.89 11.98 -8.73
N ASP A 40 1.85 12.50 -9.39
CA ASP A 40 1.45 13.90 -9.40
C ASP A 40 -0.03 14.13 -9.05
N ASP A 41 -0.79 13.09 -8.70
CA ASP A 41 -2.21 13.23 -8.33
C ASP A 41 -2.43 13.63 -6.86
N GLY A 42 -1.33 13.66 -6.09
CA GLY A 42 -1.34 14.07 -4.70
C GLY A 42 -1.87 13.04 -3.72
N ASN A 43 -2.00 11.78 -4.12
CA ASN A 43 -2.44 10.66 -3.29
C ASN A 43 -1.35 9.61 -3.11
N LEU A 44 -1.51 8.80 -2.06
CA LEU A 44 -0.84 7.51 -1.91
C LEU A 44 -1.83 6.41 -2.27
N ASP A 45 -1.32 5.36 -2.90
CA ASP A 45 -2.08 4.16 -3.20
C ASP A 45 -1.83 3.09 -2.14
N LEU A 46 -2.89 2.70 -1.44
CA LEU A 46 -2.87 1.65 -0.44
C LEU A 46 -3.42 0.34 -1.02
N CYS A 47 -2.56 -0.67 -1.12
CA CYS A 47 -2.93 -2.04 -1.42
C CYS A 47 -2.85 -2.88 -0.14
N THR A 48 -4.02 -3.31 0.36
CA THR A 48 -4.12 -4.17 1.54
C THR A 48 -4.49 -5.58 1.13
N VAL A 49 -3.75 -6.58 1.62
CA VAL A 49 -4.03 -8.00 1.41
C VAL A 49 -4.47 -8.60 2.74
N ARG A 50 -5.74 -8.99 2.84
CA ARG A 50 -6.29 -9.62 4.05
C ARG A 50 -5.65 -10.99 4.30
N ALA A 51 -5.74 -11.49 5.52
CA ALA A 51 -5.29 -12.85 5.82
C ALA A 51 -6.05 -13.89 4.99
N MET A 52 -5.30 -14.85 4.45
CA MET A 52 -5.79 -16.00 3.69
C MET A 52 -4.82 -17.17 3.87
N ASP A 53 -5.19 -18.36 3.39
CA ASP A 53 -4.29 -19.51 3.42
C ASP A 53 -3.11 -19.35 2.45
N ALA A 54 -2.01 -20.05 2.74
CA ALA A 54 -0.77 -19.92 1.98
C ALA A 54 -0.90 -20.37 0.52
N PHE A 55 -1.77 -21.33 0.22
CA PHE A 55 -1.98 -21.82 -1.15
C PHE A 55 -2.70 -20.77 -2.00
N LYS A 56 -3.75 -20.15 -1.46
CA LYS A 56 -4.45 -19.04 -2.12
C LYS A 56 -3.52 -17.86 -2.35
N LEU A 57 -2.68 -17.51 -1.36
CA LEU A 57 -1.67 -16.46 -1.52
C LEU A 57 -0.67 -16.81 -2.63
N PHE A 58 -0.18 -18.05 -2.66
CA PHE A 58 0.74 -18.53 -3.69
C PHE A 58 0.15 -18.43 -5.10
N CYS A 59 -1.14 -18.78 -5.27
CA CYS A 59 -1.84 -18.64 -6.54
C CYS A 59 -2.11 -17.17 -6.93
N LEU A 60 -2.37 -16.31 -5.93
CA LEU A 60 -2.64 -14.89 -6.15
C LEU A 60 -1.36 -14.13 -6.53
N PHE A 61 -0.23 -14.43 -5.88
CA PHE A 61 1.01 -13.65 -5.99
C PHE A 61 1.47 -13.36 -7.44
N PRO A 62 1.52 -14.31 -8.38
CA PRO A 62 1.95 -14.04 -9.75
C PRO A 62 1.09 -12.98 -10.47
N THR A 63 -0.16 -12.80 -10.06
CA THR A 63 -1.08 -11.84 -10.69
C THR A 63 -0.69 -10.38 -10.45
N VAL A 64 0.15 -10.10 -9.44
CA VAL A 64 0.65 -8.74 -9.12
C VAL A 64 1.50 -8.15 -10.25
N TYR A 65 2.27 -8.99 -10.97
CA TYR A 65 3.09 -8.54 -12.10
C TYR A 65 2.24 -8.03 -13.27
N PHE A 66 0.98 -8.46 -13.34
CA PHE A 66 0.01 -8.03 -14.33
C PHE A 66 -1.00 -7.00 -13.78
N GLY A 67 -0.90 -6.64 -12.49
CA GLY A 67 -1.87 -5.77 -11.81
C GLY A 67 -3.27 -6.39 -11.64
N ARG A 68 -3.40 -7.71 -11.88
CA ARG A 68 -4.69 -8.43 -11.82
C ARG A 68 -5.07 -8.84 -10.40
N HIS A 69 -4.15 -8.73 -9.44
CA HIS A 69 -4.41 -8.97 -8.02
C HIS A 69 -5.53 -8.07 -7.47
N LEU A 70 -5.72 -6.88 -8.04
CA LEU A 70 -6.80 -5.96 -7.65
C LEU A 70 -8.21 -6.51 -7.91
N GLY A 71 -8.36 -7.58 -8.71
CA GLY A 71 -9.66 -8.22 -8.98
C GLY A 71 -10.07 -9.25 -7.93
N PHE A 72 -9.19 -9.58 -6.98
CA PHE A 72 -9.47 -10.57 -5.95
C PHE A 72 -10.13 -9.91 -4.75
N GLU A 73 -11.11 -10.57 -4.15
CA GLU A 73 -11.78 -10.07 -2.95
C GLU A 73 -10.78 -9.81 -1.82
N GLU A 74 -9.73 -10.64 -1.71
CA GLU A 74 -8.71 -10.50 -0.68
C GLU A 74 -7.92 -9.19 -0.71
N VAL A 75 -7.92 -8.52 -1.86
CA VAL A 75 -7.13 -7.33 -2.12
C VAL A 75 -8.05 -6.11 -2.08
N LYS A 76 -7.81 -5.23 -1.11
CA LYS A 76 -8.44 -3.92 -1.06
C LYS A 76 -7.48 -2.87 -1.62
N TYR A 77 -8.00 -2.00 -2.47
CA TYR A 77 -7.25 -0.90 -3.09
C TYR A 77 -7.95 0.43 -2.86
N GLU A 78 -7.23 1.41 -2.35
CA GLU A 78 -7.74 2.77 -2.12
C GLU A 78 -6.66 3.83 -2.31
N GLN A 79 -7.09 5.06 -2.57
CA GLN A 79 -6.22 6.22 -2.77
C GLN A 79 -6.53 7.28 -1.71
N SER A 80 -5.51 7.82 -1.08
CA SER A 80 -5.65 8.84 -0.04
C SER A 80 -4.39 9.68 0.11
N PRO A 81 -4.49 11.01 0.31
CA PRO A 81 -3.34 11.86 0.58
C PRO A 81 -2.73 11.60 1.97
N ARG A 82 -3.47 10.91 2.85
CA ARG A 82 -3.05 10.57 4.22
C ARG A 82 -3.55 9.20 4.64
N ILE A 83 -2.68 8.37 5.20
CA ILE A 83 -2.98 7.01 5.66
C ILE A 83 -2.39 6.83 7.05
N LYS A 84 -3.18 6.33 7.99
CA LYS A 84 -2.71 5.98 9.33
C LYS A 84 -2.81 4.47 9.53
N VAL A 85 -1.75 3.88 10.08
CA VAL A 85 -1.66 2.43 10.33
C VAL A 85 -1.37 2.19 11.81
N GLU A 86 -2.20 1.36 12.42
CA GLU A 86 -2.09 0.88 13.80
C GLU A 86 -2.05 -0.66 13.80
N THR A 87 -1.25 -1.24 14.69
CA THR A 87 -1.16 -2.70 14.92
C THR A 87 -1.30 -3.00 16.41
N GLU A 88 -1.65 -4.23 16.76
CA GLU A 88 -1.83 -4.65 18.16
C GLU A 88 -0.52 -4.60 18.95
N HIS A 89 0.59 -4.88 18.28
CA HIS A 89 1.96 -4.73 18.78
C HIS A 89 2.77 -3.90 17.78
N PRO A 90 3.80 -3.15 18.21
CA PRO A 90 4.68 -2.44 17.29
C PRO A 90 5.18 -3.36 16.18
N PHE A 91 5.02 -2.90 14.94
CA PHE A 91 5.34 -3.65 13.73
C PHE A 91 6.30 -2.81 12.89
N ASP A 92 7.37 -3.42 12.43
CA ASP A 92 8.39 -2.74 11.64
C ASP A 92 7.84 -2.22 10.31
N VAL A 93 8.15 -0.97 10.02
CA VAL A 93 7.76 -0.28 8.80
C VAL A 93 9.00 -0.05 7.96
N TYR A 94 8.97 -0.60 6.75
CA TYR A 94 10.03 -0.44 5.77
C TYR A 94 9.60 0.54 4.67
N ALA A 95 10.51 1.41 4.24
CA ALA A 95 10.34 2.24 3.05
C ALA A 95 11.60 2.12 2.19
N ASP A 96 11.42 1.96 0.88
CA ASP A 96 12.50 1.84 -0.11
C ASP A 96 13.61 0.82 0.24
N GLY A 97 13.27 -0.21 1.02
CA GLY A 97 14.18 -1.28 1.44
C GLY A 97 14.86 -1.07 2.79
N GLU A 98 14.62 0.05 3.46
CA GLU A 98 15.21 0.39 4.76
C GLU A 98 14.18 0.37 5.88
N LEU A 99 14.61 0.01 7.10
CA LEU A 99 13.79 0.11 8.30
C LEU A 99 13.68 1.59 8.70
N VAL A 100 12.46 2.13 8.74
CA VAL A 100 12.24 3.56 9.01
C VAL A 100 11.69 3.80 10.41
N CYS A 101 10.70 3.01 10.84
CA CYS A 101 10.04 3.16 12.13
C CYS A 101 9.23 1.92 12.49
N GLN A 102 8.47 1.99 13.58
CA GLN A 102 7.45 1.02 13.94
C GLN A 102 6.09 1.70 14.03
N THR A 103 5.02 0.93 13.84
CA THR A 103 3.66 1.39 14.10
C THR A 103 3.45 1.77 15.58
N PRO A 104 2.53 2.72 15.88
CA PRO A 104 1.63 3.40 14.96
C PRO A 104 2.35 4.47 14.13
N VAL A 105 1.96 4.60 12.86
CA VAL A 105 2.58 5.55 11.92
C VAL A 105 1.53 6.22 11.03
N GLU A 106 1.80 7.44 10.62
CA GLU A 106 1.02 8.18 9.62
C GLU A 106 1.89 8.48 8.40
N PHE A 107 1.35 8.20 7.22
CA PHE A 107 1.93 8.49 5.93
C PHE A 107 1.15 9.64 5.29
N SER A 108 1.85 10.59 4.70
CA SER A 108 1.22 11.69 3.96
C SER A 108 2.03 12.08 2.74
N VAL A 109 1.34 12.56 1.71
CA VAL A 109 1.99 13.08 0.51
C VAL A 109 2.39 14.54 0.67
N SER A 110 3.64 14.83 0.33
CA SER A 110 4.09 16.19 0.05
C SER A 110 3.88 16.46 -1.44
N GLN A 111 2.75 17.09 -1.76
CA GLN A 111 2.35 17.33 -3.15
C GLN A 111 3.36 18.23 -3.86
N ASN A 112 3.80 17.81 -5.05
CA ASN A 112 4.74 18.57 -5.91
C ASN A 112 6.05 18.96 -5.21
N ALA A 113 6.53 18.13 -4.28
CA ALA A 113 7.75 18.40 -3.51
C ALA A 113 9.02 18.51 -4.37
N LEU A 114 9.04 17.83 -5.52
CA LEU A 114 10.20 17.73 -6.41
C LEU A 114 9.83 18.05 -7.85
N LYS A 115 10.77 18.69 -8.57
CA LYS A 115 10.73 18.83 -10.03
C LYS A 115 11.63 17.77 -10.65
N VAL A 116 11.08 16.95 -11.53
CA VAL A 116 11.79 15.80 -12.14
C VAL A 116 11.81 15.97 -13.65
N ILE A 117 12.93 15.60 -14.30
CA ILE A 117 13.03 15.54 -15.76
C ILE A 117 12.46 14.19 -16.22
N VAL A 118 11.53 14.20 -17.16
CA VAL A 118 10.90 13.00 -17.72
C VAL A 118 11.14 12.91 -19.24
N PRO A 119 11.07 11.70 -19.84
CA PRO A 119 11.04 11.56 -21.30
C PRO A 119 9.86 12.34 -21.92
N ALA A 120 10.04 12.79 -23.16
CA ALA A 120 9.02 13.48 -23.94
C ALA A 120 7.88 12.54 -24.37
#